data_AF-A0A6N7PJH7-F1
#
_entry.id   AF-A0A6N7PJH7-F1
#
_cell.length_a   1.000
_cell.length_b   1.000
_cell.length_c   1.000
_cell.angle_alpha   90.00
_cell.angle_beta   90.00
_cell.angle_gamma   90.00
#
_symmetry.space_group_name_H-M   'P 1'
#
loop_
_entity.id
_entity.type
_entity.pdbx_description
1 polymer ?
#
loop_
_entity_poly.entity_id
_entity_poly.type
_entity_poly.pdbx_seq_one_letter_code
_entity_poly.pdbx_strand_id
1 'polypeptide(L)'
;MRKLTDEVREELRRTHGGELRVIEVEGHEGLALVVKAPDRKAWAAAFDGLGKPAGRIDALHNLLVDCVVWPEAAALPAALDEVPALPELVWPVLAGLAGAPEDELQAIPLSKLGAEERAELAAAGLTEGRLAELMATTRGASQHVALRVGTALWLLKCPSSSHYAASRRLSLQGKVFEGLYRLALNAIEWPTSEAVATVFERAPGLASAVGEVVMELCGSEAKLRVGGI
;
A
#
# COMPACT_ATOMS: atom_id res chain seq x y z
N MET A 1 19.06 -25.00 -10.06
CA MET A 1 17.68 -24.55 -10.37
C MET A 1 17.37 -24.80 -11.84
N ARG A 2 16.12 -25.13 -12.20
CA ARG A 2 15.68 -25.19 -13.62
C ARG A 2 15.73 -23.78 -14.23
N LYS A 3 16.10 -23.65 -15.50
CA LYS A 3 16.11 -22.35 -16.19
C LYS A 3 14.68 -21.83 -16.40
N LEU A 4 14.47 -20.52 -16.26
CA LEU A 4 13.21 -19.88 -16.60
C LEU A 4 13.08 -19.77 -18.14
N THR A 5 12.45 -20.76 -18.76
CA THR A 5 12.18 -20.76 -20.22
C THR A 5 10.84 -20.11 -20.56
N ASP A 6 10.62 -19.79 -21.83
CA ASP A 6 9.35 -19.20 -22.28
C ASP A 6 8.16 -20.14 -22.03
N GLU A 7 8.35 -21.45 -22.19
CA GLU A 7 7.36 -22.47 -21.83
C GLU A 7 6.96 -22.42 -20.36
N VAL A 8 7.94 -22.27 -19.45
CA VAL A 8 7.69 -22.12 -18.00
C VAL A 8 6.96 -20.82 -17.72
N ARG A 9 7.31 -19.71 -18.39
CA ARG A 9 6.61 -18.43 -18.24
C ARG A 9 5.14 -18.53 -18.67
N GLU A 10 4.85 -19.21 -19.78
CA GLU A 10 3.48 -19.44 -20.23
C GLU A 10 2.69 -20.34 -19.28
N GLU A 11 3.32 -21.39 -18.76
CA GLU A 11 2.73 -22.27 -17.76
C GLU A 11 2.38 -21.51 -16.47
N LEU A 12 3.32 -20.72 -15.93
CA LEU A 12 3.11 -19.92 -14.72
C LEU A 12 1.96 -18.92 -14.89
N ARG A 13 1.88 -18.23 -16.04
CA ARG A 13 0.77 -17.31 -16.35
C ARG A 13 -0.57 -18.04 -16.40
N ARG A 14 -0.61 -19.26 -16.95
CA ARG A 14 -1.83 -20.07 -17.03
C ARG A 14 -2.28 -20.56 -15.65
N THR A 15 -1.33 -20.98 -14.82
CA THR A 15 -1.59 -21.59 -13.50
C THR A 15 -1.97 -20.57 -12.44
N HIS A 16 -1.24 -19.45 -12.37
CA HIS A 16 -1.44 -18.46 -11.31
C HIS A 16 -2.36 -17.31 -11.73
N GLY A 17 -2.49 -17.05 -13.04
CA GLY A 17 -3.21 -15.89 -13.54
C GLY A 17 -2.63 -14.56 -13.02
N GLY A 18 -3.34 -13.47 -13.31
CA GLY A 18 -3.00 -12.15 -12.77
C GLY A 18 -1.65 -11.59 -13.25
N GLU A 19 -1.20 -10.56 -12.54
CA GLU A 19 0.06 -9.88 -12.83
C GLU A 19 1.23 -10.62 -12.16
N LEU A 20 2.10 -11.20 -12.99
CA LEU A 20 3.36 -11.81 -12.56
C LEU A 20 4.53 -10.89 -12.90
N ARG A 21 5.55 -10.88 -12.05
CA ARG A 21 6.81 -10.15 -12.29
C ARG A 21 7.98 -11.11 -12.25
N VAL A 22 8.88 -10.96 -13.21
CA VAL A 22 10.17 -11.65 -13.23
C VAL A 22 11.18 -10.71 -12.59
N ILE A 23 11.95 -11.22 -11.64
CA ILE A 23 13.03 -10.50 -10.97
C ILE A 23 14.31 -11.27 -11.25
N GLU A 24 15.20 -10.65 -12.01
CA GLU A 24 16.55 -11.14 -12.24
C GLU A 24 17.46 -10.52 -11.19
N VAL A 25 18.23 -11.35 -10.48
CA VAL A 25 19.07 -10.89 -9.37
C VAL A 25 20.40 -10.40 -9.93
N GLU A 26 20.65 -9.10 -9.84
CA GLU A 26 21.90 -8.49 -10.32
C GLU A 26 23.11 -9.14 -9.65
N GLY A 27 24.14 -9.46 -10.45
CA GLY A 27 25.35 -10.15 -9.96
C GLY A 27 25.22 -11.67 -9.82
N HIS A 28 24.05 -12.26 -10.06
CA HIS A 28 23.80 -13.71 -9.94
C HIS A 28 23.26 -14.28 -11.27
N GLU A 29 24.17 -14.67 -12.16
CA GLU A 29 23.81 -15.16 -13.50
C GLU A 29 22.91 -16.40 -13.42
N GLY A 30 21.69 -16.28 -13.98
CA GLY A 30 20.71 -17.37 -14.03
C GLY A 30 19.82 -17.49 -12.80
N LEU A 31 19.99 -16.64 -11.78
CA LEU A 31 19.05 -16.55 -10.67
C LEU A 31 17.89 -15.61 -11.04
N ALA A 32 16.72 -16.20 -11.26
CA ALA A 32 15.49 -15.47 -11.53
C ALA A 32 14.36 -15.97 -10.63
N LEU A 33 13.61 -15.02 -10.08
CA LEU A 33 12.36 -15.27 -9.39
C LEU A 33 11.20 -14.87 -10.28
N VAL A 34 10.08 -15.58 -10.15
CA VAL A 34 8.78 -15.10 -10.61
C VAL A 34 7.90 -14.95 -9.38
N VAL A 35 7.35 -13.76 -9.21
CA VAL A 35 6.49 -13.42 -8.08
C VAL A 35 5.11 -12.97 -8.55
N LYS A 36 4.10 -13.21 -7.73
CA LYS A 36 2.74 -12.67 -7.85
C LYS A 36 2.53 -11.53 -6.84
N ALA A 37 1.45 -10.77 -7.00
CA ALA A 37 1.04 -9.78 -6.01
C ALA A 37 0.72 -10.45 -4.65
N PRO A 38 1.12 -9.82 -3.52
CA PRO A 38 0.71 -10.29 -2.21
C PRO A 38 -0.79 -10.08 -2.03
N ASP A 39 -1.45 -11.05 -1.40
CA ASP A 39 -2.81 -10.83 -0.91
C ASP A 39 -2.80 -9.97 0.36
N ARG A 40 -3.99 -9.51 0.78
CA ARG A 40 -4.14 -8.68 1.98
C ARG A 40 -3.55 -9.33 3.23
N LYS A 41 -3.63 -10.65 3.38
CA LYS A 41 -3.16 -11.36 4.57
C LYS A 41 -1.64 -11.39 4.62
N ALA A 42 -0.99 -11.74 3.52
CA ALA A 42 0.47 -11.75 3.39
C ALA A 42 1.03 -10.33 3.59
N TRP A 43 0.40 -9.33 2.95
CA TRP A 43 0.78 -7.93 3.13
C TRP A 43 0.64 -7.45 4.58
N ALA A 44 -0.50 -7.74 5.23
CA ALA A 44 -0.73 -7.37 6.62
C ALA A 44 0.32 -7.98 7.56
N ALA A 45 0.62 -9.27 7.39
CA ALA A 45 1.62 -9.96 8.20
C ALA A 45 3.02 -9.37 8.03
N ALA A 46 3.40 -9.04 6.78
CA ALA A 46 4.67 -8.38 6.50
C ALA A 46 4.74 -6.98 7.12
N PHE A 47 3.73 -6.15 6.88
CA PHE A 47 3.66 -4.77 7.37
C PHE A 47 3.67 -4.70 8.90
N ASP A 48 2.94 -5.58 9.57
CA ASP A 48 2.94 -5.72 11.03
C ASP A 48 4.30 -6.16 11.59
N GLY A 49 5.03 -6.99 10.83
CA GLY A 49 6.38 -7.43 11.17
C GLY A 49 7.45 -6.36 10.96
N LEU A 50 7.32 -5.51 9.95
CA LEU A 50 8.23 -4.40 9.67
C LEU A 50 8.29 -3.37 10.81
N GLY A 51 7.19 -3.21 11.57
CA GLY A 51 7.14 -2.36 12.76
C GLY A 51 8.00 -2.86 13.93
N LYS A 52 8.63 -4.04 13.84
CA LYS A 52 9.43 -4.66 14.89
C LYS A 52 10.90 -4.74 14.46
N PRO A 53 11.86 -4.11 15.16
CA PRO A 53 13.27 -4.13 14.77
C PRO A 53 13.87 -5.52 14.55
N ALA A 54 13.51 -6.50 15.40
CA ALA A 54 13.98 -7.88 15.28
C ALA A 54 13.17 -8.73 14.27
N GLY A 55 12.00 -8.26 13.83
CA GLY A 55 11.08 -9.02 12.98
C GLY A 55 11.12 -8.65 11.50
N ARG A 56 11.92 -7.63 11.13
CA ARG A 56 11.96 -7.11 9.74
C ARG A 56 12.38 -8.17 8.73
N ILE A 57 13.47 -8.89 9.01
CA ILE A 57 14.02 -9.90 8.10
C ILE A 57 13.00 -11.04 7.90
N ASP A 58 12.47 -11.58 9.00
CA ASP A 58 11.45 -12.65 8.96
C ASP A 58 10.19 -12.20 8.22
N ALA A 59 9.76 -10.94 8.39
CA ALA A 59 8.58 -10.39 7.73
C ALA A 59 8.74 -10.36 6.20
N LEU A 60 9.88 -9.85 5.72
CA LEU A 60 10.19 -9.80 4.29
C LEU A 60 10.41 -11.19 3.71
N HIS A 61 11.09 -12.06 4.45
CA HIS A 61 11.29 -13.46 4.05
C HIS A 61 9.96 -14.18 3.87
N ASN A 62 9.05 -14.09 4.86
CA ASN A 62 7.75 -14.74 4.80
C ASN A 62 6.89 -14.18 3.65
N LEU A 63 6.94 -12.87 3.43
CA LEU A 63 6.25 -12.26 2.30
C LEU A 63 6.77 -12.80 0.95
N LEU A 64 8.09 -12.91 0.81
CA LEU A 64 8.70 -13.48 -0.39
C LEU A 64 8.23 -14.92 -0.61
N VAL A 65 8.24 -15.76 0.43
CA VAL A 65 7.77 -17.15 0.35
C VAL A 65 6.31 -17.22 -0.11
N ASP A 66 5.44 -16.35 0.41
CA ASP A 66 4.02 -16.31 0.03
C ASP A 66 3.78 -15.84 -1.42
N CYS A 67 4.72 -15.06 -1.97
CA CYS A 67 4.61 -14.43 -3.29
C CYS A 67 5.39 -15.12 -4.41
N VAL A 68 6.41 -15.91 -4.08
CA VAL A 68 7.20 -16.65 -5.08
C VAL A 68 6.35 -17.76 -5.68
N VAL A 69 6.28 -17.76 -7.02
CA VAL A 69 5.69 -18.84 -7.81
C VAL A 69 6.74 -19.60 -8.62
N TRP A 70 7.93 -19.01 -8.77
CA TRP A 70 9.10 -19.67 -9.32
C TRP A 70 10.38 -19.09 -8.69
N PRO A 71 11.38 -19.90 -8.28
CA PRO A 71 11.41 -21.36 -8.30
C PRO A 71 10.30 -22.01 -7.46
N GLU A 72 10.05 -23.30 -7.67
CA GLU A 72 9.22 -24.09 -6.75
C GLU A 72 9.70 -23.92 -5.31
N ALA A 73 8.78 -24.02 -4.35
CA ALA A 73 9.05 -23.78 -2.93
C ALA A 73 10.26 -24.57 -2.38
N ALA A 74 10.52 -25.78 -2.90
CA ALA A 74 11.65 -26.60 -2.49
C ALA A 74 13.03 -26.06 -2.94
N ALA A 75 13.07 -25.21 -3.95
CA ALA A 75 14.30 -24.62 -4.50
C ALA A 75 14.53 -23.17 -4.03
N LEU A 76 13.55 -22.54 -3.40
CA LEU A 76 13.69 -21.21 -2.81
C LEU A 76 14.73 -21.12 -1.68
N PRO A 77 14.87 -22.12 -0.77
CA PRO A 77 15.92 -22.09 0.26
C PRO A 77 17.33 -21.96 -0.31
N ALA A 78 17.64 -22.67 -1.40
CA ALA A 78 18.94 -22.57 -2.04
C ALA A 78 19.21 -21.18 -2.64
N ALA A 79 18.18 -20.52 -3.19
CA ALA A 79 18.29 -19.15 -3.67
C ALA A 79 18.52 -18.15 -2.53
N LEU A 80 17.92 -18.39 -1.36
CA LEU A 80 18.12 -17.58 -0.16
C LEU A 80 19.49 -17.81 0.49
N ASP A 81 20.01 -19.03 0.45
CA ASP A 81 21.37 -19.34 0.90
C ASP A 81 22.41 -18.66 0.00
N GLU A 82 22.16 -18.60 -1.31
CA GLU A 82 23.01 -17.91 -2.27
C GLU A 82 22.94 -16.38 -2.12
N VAL A 83 21.74 -15.85 -1.91
CA VAL A 83 21.49 -14.41 -1.76
C VAL A 83 20.65 -14.13 -0.50
N PRO A 84 21.27 -14.03 0.68
CA PRO A 84 20.53 -13.79 1.93
C PRO A 84 19.73 -12.48 1.95
N ALA A 85 20.17 -11.48 1.18
CA ALA A 85 19.50 -10.18 1.04
C ALA A 85 18.31 -10.20 0.05
N LEU A 86 18.01 -11.34 -0.58
CA LEU A 86 16.98 -11.45 -1.61
C LEU A 86 15.60 -10.94 -1.17
N PRO A 87 15.11 -11.17 0.08
CA PRO A 87 13.84 -10.59 0.52
C PRO A 87 13.83 -9.06 0.52
N GLU A 88 14.95 -8.40 0.83
CA GLU A 88 15.07 -6.95 0.80
C GLU A 88 15.14 -6.40 -0.62
N LEU A 89 15.84 -7.11 -1.52
CA LEU A 89 15.94 -6.75 -2.94
C LEU A 89 14.59 -6.88 -3.67
N VAL A 90 13.78 -7.86 -3.28
CA VAL A 90 12.47 -8.13 -3.89
C VAL A 90 11.36 -7.24 -3.30
N TRP A 91 11.55 -6.69 -2.10
CA TRP A 91 10.54 -5.87 -1.41
C TRP A 91 9.95 -4.74 -2.28
N PRO A 92 10.74 -3.89 -2.98
CA PRO A 92 10.17 -2.82 -3.80
C PRO A 92 9.21 -3.34 -4.89
N VAL A 93 9.53 -4.49 -5.50
CA VAL A 93 8.67 -5.11 -6.52
C VAL A 93 7.37 -5.62 -5.90
N LEU A 94 7.44 -6.27 -4.72
CA LEU A 94 6.25 -6.74 -4.02
C LEU A 94 5.39 -5.60 -3.48
N ALA A 95 6.01 -4.51 -3.02
CA ALA A 95 5.31 -3.29 -2.60
C ALA A 95 4.57 -2.66 -3.78
N GLY A 96 5.22 -2.53 -4.95
CA GLY A 96 4.58 -2.04 -6.17
C GLY A 96 3.42 -2.93 -6.63
N LEU A 97 3.57 -4.26 -6.58
CA LEU A 97 2.49 -5.21 -6.88
C LEU A 97 1.34 -5.17 -5.86
N ALA A 98 1.64 -4.82 -4.60
CA ALA A 98 0.62 -4.54 -3.58
C ALA A 98 -0.08 -3.19 -3.80
N GLY A 99 0.33 -2.40 -4.79
CA GLY A 99 -0.16 -1.04 -5.04
C GLY A 99 0.32 -0.02 -4.00
N ALA A 100 1.38 -0.31 -3.25
CA ALA A 100 2.05 0.72 -2.47
C ALA A 100 2.71 1.71 -3.45
N PRO A 101 2.45 3.02 -3.30
CA PRO A 101 3.02 4.02 -4.20
C PRO A 101 4.53 4.12 -3.99
N GLU A 102 5.27 4.37 -5.06
CA GLU A 102 6.73 4.61 -5.00
C GLU A 102 7.03 5.97 -4.34
N ASP A 103 6.16 6.96 -4.60
CA ASP A 103 6.22 8.30 -4.03
C ASP A 103 5.18 8.50 -2.93
N GLU A 104 5.42 9.47 -2.04
CA GLU A 104 4.42 9.90 -1.05
C GLU A 104 3.14 10.36 -1.76
N LEU A 105 1.98 9.92 -1.24
CA LEU A 105 0.69 10.36 -1.77
C LEU A 105 0.48 11.85 -1.47
N GLN A 106 0.11 12.59 -2.51
CA GLN A 106 -0.08 14.03 -2.39
C GLN A 106 -1.47 14.36 -1.80
N ALA A 107 -1.48 14.79 -0.53
CA ALA A 107 -2.66 15.39 0.10
C ALA A 107 -2.73 16.90 -0.20
N ILE A 108 -3.78 17.32 -0.89
CA ILE A 108 -4.03 18.70 -1.29
C ILE A 108 -5.15 19.28 -0.41
N PRO A 109 -4.88 20.31 0.40
CA PRO A 109 -5.94 21.05 1.10
C PRO A 109 -6.97 21.58 0.10
N LEU A 110 -8.27 21.49 0.43
CA LEU A 110 -9.33 21.94 -0.48
C LEU A 110 -9.18 23.41 -0.92
N SER A 111 -8.61 24.25 -0.05
CA SER A 111 -8.31 25.67 -0.34
C SER A 111 -7.22 25.88 -1.40
N LYS A 112 -6.44 24.84 -1.73
CA LYS A 112 -5.35 24.88 -2.71
C LYS A 112 -5.66 24.15 -4.01
N LEU A 113 -6.88 23.64 -4.18
CA LEU A 113 -7.28 22.96 -5.42
C LEU A 113 -7.29 23.93 -6.60
N GLY A 114 -6.60 23.55 -7.68
CA GLY A 114 -6.60 24.23 -8.96
C GLY A 114 -7.87 23.94 -9.77
N ALA A 115 -7.93 24.50 -10.98
CA ALA A 115 -9.07 24.33 -11.87
C ALA A 115 -9.23 22.87 -12.32
N GLU A 116 -8.11 22.16 -12.57
CA GLU A 116 -8.11 20.77 -13.01
C GLU A 116 -8.66 19.84 -11.92
N GLU A 117 -8.18 19.95 -10.68
CA GLU A 117 -8.67 19.11 -9.59
C GLU A 117 -10.16 19.38 -9.30
N ARG A 118 -10.59 20.63 -9.39
CA ARG A 118 -12.01 20.99 -9.24
C ARG A 118 -12.88 20.38 -10.32
N ALA A 119 -12.41 20.40 -11.58
CA ALA A 119 -13.12 19.79 -12.70
C ALA A 119 -13.24 18.27 -12.54
N GLU A 120 -12.19 17.61 -12.06
CA GLU A 120 -12.19 16.17 -11.81
C GLU A 120 -13.15 15.79 -10.68
N LEU A 121 -13.13 16.53 -9.55
CA LEU A 121 -14.10 16.33 -8.47
C LEU A 121 -15.54 16.60 -8.92
N ALA A 122 -15.76 17.61 -9.77
CA ALA A 122 -17.06 17.91 -10.35
C ALA A 122 -17.55 16.81 -11.31
N ALA A 123 -16.67 16.25 -12.15
CA ALA A 123 -16.98 15.10 -12.99
C ALA A 123 -17.35 13.86 -12.17
N ALA A 124 -16.82 13.78 -10.95
CA ALA A 124 -17.18 12.76 -9.98
C ALA A 124 -18.48 13.09 -9.18
N GLY A 125 -19.17 14.18 -9.50
CA GLY A 125 -20.44 14.57 -8.88
C GLY A 125 -20.32 15.45 -7.63
N LEU A 126 -19.10 15.88 -7.26
CA LEU A 126 -18.90 16.83 -6.17
C LEU A 126 -19.18 18.26 -6.68
N THR A 127 -20.38 18.78 -6.43
CA THR A 127 -20.77 20.12 -6.87
C THR A 127 -19.92 21.22 -6.22
N GLU A 128 -19.79 22.38 -6.88
CA GLU A 128 -19.11 23.55 -6.31
C GLU A 128 -19.73 23.98 -4.98
N GLY A 129 -21.07 23.92 -4.86
CA GLY A 129 -21.78 24.21 -3.62
C GLY A 129 -21.37 23.27 -2.49
N ARG A 130 -21.28 21.96 -2.77
CA ARG A 130 -20.83 20.98 -1.78
C ARG A 130 -19.37 21.19 -1.39
N LEU A 131 -18.50 21.50 -2.35
CA LEU A 131 -17.10 21.81 -2.05
C LEU A 131 -16.97 23.07 -1.18
N ALA A 132 -17.76 24.10 -1.45
CA ALA A 132 -17.81 25.32 -0.63
C ALA A 132 -18.30 25.05 0.79
N GLU A 133 -19.33 24.22 0.96
CA GLU A 133 -19.80 23.75 2.28
C GLU A 133 -18.69 23.05 3.06
N LEU A 134 -18.01 22.09 2.44
CA LEU A 134 -16.91 21.35 3.06
C LEU A 134 -15.78 22.30 3.49
N MET A 135 -15.37 23.21 2.61
CA MET A 135 -14.37 24.23 2.91
C MET A 135 -14.78 25.15 4.06
N ALA A 136 -16.06 25.55 4.15
CA ALA A 136 -16.56 26.40 5.22
C ALA A 136 -16.58 25.70 6.59
N THR A 137 -16.78 24.37 6.59
CA THR A 137 -16.76 23.54 7.80
C THR A 137 -15.36 23.05 8.19
N THR A 138 -14.37 23.22 7.31
CA THR A 138 -13.00 22.79 7.54
C THR A 138 -12.31 23.69 8.57
N ARG A 139 -12.23 23.24 9.83
CA ARG A 139 -11.43 23.84 10.90
C ARG A 139 -10.79 22.76 11.78
N GLY A 140 -9.50 22.88 12.11
CA GLY A 140 -8.82 21.97 13.04
C GLY A 140 -9.03 20.49 12.70
N ALA A 141 -9.60 19.72 13.62
CA ALA A 141 -9.91 18.29 13.46
C ALA A 141 -11.04 17.96 12.45
N SER A 142 -11.61 18.95 11.76
CA SER A 142 -12.59 18.78 10.67
C SER A 142 -11.96 19.01 9.30
N GLN A 143 -10.66 18.72 9.15
CA GLN A 143 -9.94 18.93 7.91
C GLN A 143 -10.39 17.98 6.81
N HIS A 144 -10.63 18.55 5.63
CA HIS A 144 -10.83 17.82 4.40
C HIS A 144 -9.65 18.05 3.45
N VAL A 145 -9.24 17.00 2.75
CA VAL A 145 -8.19 17.06 1.74
C VAL A 145 -8.60 16.23 0.53
N ALA A 146 -8.16 16.65 -0.64
CA ALA A 146 -8.15 15.78 -1.81
C ALA A 146 -6.85 14.99 -1.82
N LEU A 147 -6.91 13.69 -2.02
CA LEU A 147 -5.75 12.81 -2.14
C LEU A 147 -5.62 12.35 -3.58
N ARG A 148 -4.46 12.61 -4.20
CA ARG A 148 -4.14 12.06 -5.52
C ARG A 148 -3.70 10.60 -5.37
N VAL A 149 -4.40 9.70 -6.04
CA VAL A 149 -4.12 8.26 -6.09
C VAL A 149 -4.04 7.83 -7.54
N GLY A 150 -2.82 7.66 -8.06
CA GLY A 150 -2.59 7.47 -9.49
C GLY A 150 -3.19 8.63 -10.28
N THR A 151 -4.08 8.33 -11.23
CA THR A 151 -4.76 9.36 -12.04
C THR A 151 -6.07 9.86 -11.43
N ALA A 152 -6.48 9.39 -10.24
CA ALA A 152 -7.75 9.73 -9.62
C ALA A 152 -7.59 10.62 -8.38
N LEU A 153 -8.59 11.44 -8.10
CA LEU A 153 -8.74 12.18 -6.84
C LEU A 153 -9.75 11.52 -5.92
N TRP A 154 -9.33 11.30 -4.67
CA TRP A 154 -10.20 10.87 -3.58
C TRP A 154 -10.41 12.02 -2.61
N LEU A 155 -11.59 12.10 -2.00
CA LEU A 155 -11.86 13.08 -0.96
C LEU A 155 -11.77 12.40 0.39
N LEU A 156 -10.90 12.94 1.24
CA LEU A 156 -10.70 12.48 2.61
C LEU A 156 -11.16 13.53 3.61
N LYS A 157 -11.61 13.05 4.77
CA LYS A 157 -11.80 13.84 5.98
C LYS A 157 -10.92 13.32 7.11
N CYS A 158 -10.59 14.19 8.05
CA CYS A 158 -10.05 13.76 9.33
C CYS A 158 -11.10 12.89 10.04
N PRO A 159 -10.79 11.62 10.38
CA PRO A 159 -11.70 10.77 11.13
C PRO A 159 -11.84 11.27 12.57
N SER A 160 -12.89 10.81 13.27
CA SER A 160 -13.11 11.17 14.67
C SER A 160 -11.98 10.67 15.58
N SER A 161 -11.83 11.31 16.74
CA SER A 161 -10.89 10.87 17.78
C SER A 161 -11.12 9.43 18.23
N SER A 162 -12.36 8.93 18.18
CA SER A 162 -12.68 7.53 18.48
C SER A 162 -12.12 6.56 17.45
N HIS A 163 -12.19 6.88 16.16
CA HIS A 163 -11.60 6.08 15.08
C HIS A 163 -10.07 6.09 15.16
N TYR A 164 -9.48 7.26 15.38
CA TYR A 164 -8.03 7.38 15.60
C TYR A 164 -7.58 6.55 16.82
N ALA A 165 -8.25 6.67 17.96
CA ALA A 165 -7.92 5.89 19.16
C ALA A 165 -8.10 4.38 18.95
N ALA A 166 -9.10 3.95 18.18
CA ALA A 166 -9.29 2.54 17.81
C ALA A 166 -8.14 2.02 16.93
N SER A 167 -7.72 2.80 15.92
CA SER A 167 -6.56 2.49 15.09
C SER A 167 -5.28 2.36 15.93
N ARG A 168 -5.00 3.33 16.80
CA ARG A 168 -3.84 3.30 17.71
C ARG A 168 -3.82 2.07 18.61
N ARG A 169 -4.96 1.61 19.11
CA ARG A 169 -5.03 0.37 19.92
C ARG A 169 -4.62 -0.87 19.12
N LEU A 170 -5.01 -0.94 17.84
CA LEU A 170 -4.60 -2.05 16.96
C LEU A 170 -3.09 -2.01 16.71
N SER A 171 -2.52 -0.83 16.45
CA SER A 171 -1.06 -0.69 16.29
C SER A 171 -0.30 -1.11 17.55
N LEU A 172 -0.79 -0.76 18.75
CA LEU A 172 -0.20 -1.21 20.02
C LEU A 172 -0.29 -2.73 20.26
N GLN A 173 -1.24 -3.40 19.61
CA GLN A 173 -1.36 -4.86 19.59
C GLN A 173 -0.50 -5.52 18.50
N GLY A 174 0.29 -4.73 17.77
CA GLY A 174 1.09 -5.20 16.63
C GLY A 174 0.27 -5.47 15.37
N LYS A 175 -0.97 -4.96 15.29
CA LYS A 175 -1.85 -5.01 14.11
C LYS A 175 -1.86 -3.65 13.41
N VAL A 176 -0.69 -3.20 12.99
CA VAL A 176 -0.48 -1.87 12.41
C VAL A 176 -1.27 -1.71 11.12
N PHE A 177 -1.20 -2.70 10.22
CA PHE A 177 -1.90 -2.66 8.95
C PHE A 177 -3.43 -2.55 9.14
N GLU A 178 -4.01 -3.38 10.00
CA GLU A 178 -5.45 -3.35 10.27
C GLU A 178 -5.88 -2.00 10.89
N GLY A 179 -5.02 -1.40 11.71
CA GLY A 179 -5.21 -0.04 12.22
C GLY A 179 -5.27 1.00 11.11
N LEU A 180 -4.31 0.99 10.19
CA LEU A 180 -4.24 1.92 9.06
C LEU A 180 -5.39 1.72 8.07
N TYR A 181 -5.68 0.46 7.71
CA TYR A 181 -6.78 0.08 6.83
C TYR A 181 -8.12 0.63 7.34
N ARG A 182 -8.44 0.41 8.62
CA ARG A 182 -9.69 0.93 9.21
C ARG A 182 -9.71 2.44 9.26
N LEU A 183 -8.58 3.06 9.59
CA LEU A 183 -8.50 4.50 9.67
C LEU A 183 -8.74 5.15 8.29
N ALA A 184 -8.11 4.61 7.25
CA ALA A 184 -8.29 5.00 5.86
C ALA A 184 -9.77 4.90 5.45
N LEU A 185 -10.42 3.76 5.66
CA LEU A 185 -11.84 3.58 5.28
C LEU A 185 -12.78 4.55 6.01
N ASN A 186 -12.48 4.92 7.25
CA ASN A 186 -13.28 5.90 8.00
C ASN A 186 -13.05 7.35 7.57
N ALA A 187 -11.98 7.62 6.81
CA ALA A 187 -11.64 8.93 6.28
C ALA A 187 -12.19 9.16 4.87
N ILE A 188 -12.51 8.13 4.10
CA ILE A 188 -13.02 8.27 2.72
C ILE A 188 -14.42 8.91 2.73
N GLU A 189 -14.57 10.03 2.04
CA GLU A 189 -15.86 10.63 1.70
C GLU A 189 -16.26 10.37 0.24
N TRP A 190 -15.30 10.30 -0.66
CA TRP A 190 -15.50 9.97 -2.07
C TRP A 190 -14.31 9.15 -2.61
N PRO A 191 -14.51 8.08 -3.42
CA PRO A 191 -15.76 7.63 -4.07
C PRO A 191 -16.81 7.04 -3.11
N THR A 192 -16.49 5.99 -2.35
CA THR A 192 -17.17 5.56 -1.12
C THR A 192 -16.23 4.60 -0.38
N SER A 193 -16.43 4.38 0.92
CA SER A 193 -15.62 3.39 1.65
C SER A 193 -15.81 1.96 1.12
N GLU A 194 -17.00 1.61 0.62
CA GLU A 194 -17.27 0.30 0.01
C GLU A 194 -16.52 0.11 -1.32
N ALA A 195 -16.55 1.12 -2.19
CA ALA A 195 -15.79 1.11 -3.44
C ALA A 195 -14.28 1.01 -3.17
N VAL A 196 -13.79 1.76 -2.18
CA VAL A 196 -12.38 1.78 -1.80
C VAL A 196 -11.95 0.48 -1.11
N ALA A 197 -12.81 -0.16 -0.32
CA ALA A 197 -12.50 -1.47 0.28
C ALA A 197 -12.17 -2.50 -0.81
N THR A 198 -12.91 -2.52 -1.92
CA THR A 198 -12.62 -3.41 -3.06
C THR A 198 -11.27 -3.09 -3.72
N VAL A 199 -10.88 -1.80 -3.76
CA VAL A 199 -9.56 -1.39 -4.24
C VAL A 199 -8.47 -1.89 -3.28
N PHE A 200 -8.65 -1.69 -1.97
CA PHE A 200 -7.69 -2.11 -0.95
C PHE A 200 -7.52 -3.63 -0.86
N GLU A 201 -8.53 -4.43 -1.19
CA GLU A 201 -8.36 -5.89 -1.29
C GLU A 201 -7.43 -6.29 -2.44
N ARG A 202 -7.43 -5.52 -3.54
CA ARG A 202 -6.57 -5.76 -4.71
C ARG A 202 -5.20 -5.11 -4.60
N ALA A 203 -5.14 -4.00 -3.85
CA ALA A 203 -3.97 -3.18 -3.63
C ALA A 203 -3.81 -2.88 -2.13
N PRO A 204 -3.43 -3.87 -1.30
CA PRO A 204 -3.34 -3.69 0.14
C PRO A 204 -2.24 -2.69 0.54
N GLY A 205 -1.19 -2.52 -0.27
CA GLY A 205 -0.16 -1.50 -0.07
C GLY A 205 -0.71 -0.08 -0.12
N LEU A 206 -1.71 0.18 -0.97
CA LEU A 206 -2.39 1.47 -1.03
C LEU A 206 -3.15 1.76 0.26
N ALA A 207 -3.73 0.74 0.91
CA ALA A 207 -4.45 0.91 2.17
C ALA A 207 -3.54 1.42 3.30
N SER A 208 -2.32 0.87 3.39
CA SER A 208 -1.30 1.36 4.32
C SER A 208 -0.91 2.81 4.03
N ALA A 209 -0.60 3.15 2.76
CA ALA A 209 -0.18 4.49 2.37
C ALA A 209 -1.28 5.54 2.63
N VAL A 210 -2.53 5.26 2.26
CA VAL A 210 -3.67 6.15 2.55
C VAL A 210 -3.87 6.27 4.07
N GLY A 211 -3.71 5.19 4.82
CA GLY A 211 -3.80 5.21 6.28
C GLY A 211 -2.74 6.10 6.93
N GLU A 212 -1.51 6.11 6.41
CA GLU A 212 -0.43 6.98 6.87
C GLU A 212 -0.75 8.46 6.61
N VAL A 213 -1.24 8.79 5.42
CA VAL A 213 -1.74 10.16 5.13
C VAL A 213 -2.83 10.56 6.12
N VAL A 214 -3.77 9.67 6.43
CA VAL A 214 -4.84 9.95 7.39
C VAL A 214 -4.31 10.12 8.81
N MET A 215 -3.29 9.35 9.21
CA MET A 215 -2.60 9.54 10.49
C MET A 215 -2.01 10.94 10.60
N GLU A 216 -1.41 11.47 9.54
CA GLU A 216 -0.87 12.83 9.49
C GLU A 216 -1.99 13.88 9.60
N LEU A 217 -3.10 13.69 8.88
CA LEU A 217 -4.28 14.55 9.00
C LEU A 217 -4.83 14.62 10.43
N CYS A 218 -4.76 13.52 11.18
CA CYS A 218 -5.25 13.45 12.56
C CYS A 218 -4.39 14.23 13.57
N GLY A 219 -3.20 14.72 13.22
CA GLY A 219 -2.25 15.22 14.22
C GLY A 219 -1.11 16.06 13.67
N SER A 220 -1.42 17.19 13.01
CA SER A 220 -0.44 18.19 12.56
C SER A 220 0.70 18.38 13.58
N GLU A 221 1.92 18.01 13.15
CA GLU A 221 3.19 17.85 13.90
C GLU A 221 3.59 16.43 14.38
N ALA A 222 3.41 15.41 13.55
CA ALA A 222 4.25 14.22 13.62
C ALA A 222 4.88 13.95 12.25
N LYS A 223 6.03 14.58 11.99
CA LYS A 223 6.98 14.11 10.97
C LYS A 223 7.40 12.69 11.33
N LEU A 224 6.72 11.69 10.78
CA LEU A 224 7.31 10.37 10.65
C LEU A 224 8.28 10.45 9.46
N ARG A 225 9.52 10.82 9.75
CA ARG A 225 10.63 10.47 8.86
C ARG A 225 10.69 8.96 8.82
N VAL A 226 10.11 8.35 7.80
CA VAL A 226 10.50 7.01 7.37
C VAL A 226 11.81 7.20 6.60
N GLY A 227 12.87 6.57 7.08
CA GLY A 227 14.25 6.84 6.68
C GLY A 227 14.48 6.68 5.18
N GLY A 228 15.11 7.70 4.59
CA GLY A 228 16.07 7.45 3.52
C GLY A 228 17.23 6.65 4.08
N ILE A 229 17.74 5.73 3.26
CA ILE A 229 18.98 5.00 3.47
C ILE A 229 20.13 6.00 3.71
#